data_AF-A0A536XI10-F1
#
_entry.id   AF-A0A536XI10-F1
#
_cell.length_a   1.000
_cell.length_b   1.000
_cell.length_c   1.000
_cell.angle_alpha   90.00
_cell.angle_beta   90.00
_cell.angle_gamma   90.00
#
_symmetry.space_group_name_H-M   'P 1'
#
loop_
_entity.id
_entity.type
_entity.pdbx_description
1 polymer ?
#
loop_
_entity_poly.entity_id
_entity_poly.type
_entity_poly.pdbx_seq_one_letter_code
_entity_poly.pdbx_strand_id
1 'polypeptide(L)'
;MVAPAINVASAPTPAASAALVAPTSATLTPPRVPWRDTLAGATDLRAVYQRNITSSDPTQRAAAWRAWSACMPAFLGSATQAATPETLAAAMPQGPDSGLRIEALRSLYARCQGFISRRYDEQLSEASKVMALHAHGDARSGAEAAHELLAMGEREAALQRVADAVAALDPYEIRELSGLVGRFRRDAEQRDPGPDDAVRDAALAVVACDLGLDCGPGSLLATQLCAMQGQCTGDVVDRVLANFGAIDRGQVDTERARLAVQLRERRFDARRYFDQR
;
A
#
# COMPACT_ATOMS: atom_id res chain seq x y z
N MET A 1 -1.66 -23.20 73.73
CA MET A 1 -2.48 -22.09 73.23
C MET A 1 -2.06 -20.81 73.94
N VAL A 2 -1.83 -19.77 73.14
CA VAL A 2 -1.61 -18.34 73.44
C VAL A 2 -0.36 -17.93 74.23
N ALA A 3 0.56 -17.26 73.52
CA ALA A 3 1.55 -16.32 74.06
C ALA A 3 1.86 -15.25 72.98
N PRO A 4 2.27 -14.02 73.36
CA PRO A 4 1.72 -12.79 72.81
C PRO A 4 2.67 -11.96 71.92
N ALA A 5 2.13 -10.83 71.47
CA ALA A 5 2.70 -9.82 70.58
C ALA A 5 4.10 -9.31 70.95
N ILE A 6 4.91 -9.02 69.92
CA ILE A 6 6.09 -8.15 70.00
C ILE A 6 6.00 -7.09 68.88
N ASN A 7 5.90 -5.84 69.32
CA ASN A 7 6.14 -4.63 68.55
C ASN A 7 7.61 -4.63 68.08
N VAL A 8 7.86 -4.47 66.78
CA VAL A 8 9.20 -4.17 66.27
C VAL A 8 9.18 -2.75 65.70
N ALA A 9 9.98 -1.91 66.33
CA ALA A 9 10.20 -0.51 66.00
C ALA A 9 10.82 -0.34 64.61
N SER A 10 10.32 0.65 63.87
CA SER A 10 10.90 1.11 62.61
C SER A 10 12.24 1.80 62.86
N ALA A 11 13.32 1.23 62.32
CA ALA A 11 14.63 1.87 62.25
C ALA A 11 14.66 2.93 61.12
N PRO A 12 15.45 4.01 61.25
CA PRO A 12 15.53 5.07 60.26
C PRO A 12 16.36 4.63 59.04
N THR A 13 15.78 4.72 57.85
CA THR A 13 16.47 4.51 56.57
C THR A 13 17.38 5.72 56.28
N PRO A 14 18.67 5.54 55.95
CA PRO A 14 19.52 6.65 55.55
C PRO A 14 19.12 7.17 54.16
N ALA A 15 19.07 8.49 54.04
CA ALA A 15 18.83 9.20 52.79
C ALA A 15 19.99 8.95 51.80
N ALA A 16 19.74 8.13 50.78
CA ALA A 16 20.62 8.04 49.63
C ALA A 16 20.37 9.26 48.73
N SER A 17 21.37 10.14 48.63
CA SER A 17 21.41 11.24 47.69
C SER A 17 21.29 10.71 46.25
N ALA A 18 20.11 10.88 45.65
CA ALA A 18 19.92 10.71 44.22
C ALA A 18 20.61 11.86 43.51
N ALA A 19 21.84 11.64 43.04
CA ALA A 19 22.44 12.48 42.03
C ALA A 19 21.54 12.43 40.78
N LEU A 20 20.94 13.57 40.44
CA LEU A 20 20.23 13.79 39.19
C LEU A 20 21.19 13.56 38.02
N VAL A 21 21.18 12.35 37.48
CA VAL A 21 21.66 12.11 36.12
C VAL A 21 20.57 12.69 35.20
N ALA A 22 20.86 13.87 34.64
CA ALA A 22 20.04 14.43 33.59
C ALA A 22 19.91 13.39 32.46
N PRO A 23 18.71 13.13 31.92
CA PRO A 23 18.57 12.24 30.80
C PRO A 23 19.28 12.90 29.62
N THR A 24 20.47 12.40 29.29
CA THR A 24 21.16 12.68 28.04
C THR A 24 20.14 12.43 26.94
N SER A 25 19.77 13.47 26.20
CA SER A 25 18.92 13.34 25.02
C SER A 25 19.63 12.42 24.04
N ALA A 26 19.33 11.14 24.13
CA ALA A 26 19.67 10.19 23.10
C ALA A 26 18.82 10.57 21.89
N THR A 27 19.41 11.34 20.99
CA THR A 27 18.93 11.51 19.63
C THR A 27 19.02 10.12 18.98
N LEU A 28 18.06 9.25 19.26
CA LEU A 28 17.79 8.06 18.49
C LEU A 28 17.28 8.55 17.13
N THR A 29 18.22 8.91 16.26
CA THR A 29 17.93 8.95 14.83
C THR A 29 17.87 7.48 14.42
N PRO A 30 16.68 6.90 14.16
CA PRO A 30 16.63 5.53 13.69
C PRO A 30 17.42 5.44 12.37
N PRO A 31 18.12 4.32 12.12
CA PRO A 31 18.86 4.14 10.88
C PRO A 31 17.88 4.27 9.70
N ARG A 32 18.04 5.33 8.92
CA ARG A 32 17.35 5.52 7.64
C ARG A 32 17.90 4.50 6.65
N VAL A 33 17.34 3.29 6.65
CA VAL A 33 17.38 2.53 5.40
C VAL A 33 16.38 3.23 4.49
N PRO A 34 16.80 3.88 3.39
CA PRO A 34 15.86 4.41 2.43
C PRO A 34 14.97 3.26 1.98
N TRP A 35 13.65 3.44 2.02
CA TRP A 35 12.73 2.47 1.48
C TRP A 35 13.18 2.14 0.04
N ARG A 36 13.29 0.85 -0.27
CA ARG A 36 13.67 0.38 -1.60
C ARG A 36 12.49 -0.34 -2.21
N ASP A 37 12.08 0.09 -3.40
CA ASP A 37 11.10 -0.66 -4.18
C ASP A 37 11.71 -2.01 -4.59
N THR A 38 11.37 -3.06 -3.84
CA THR A 38 11.87 -4.42 -4.09
C THR A 38 11.35 -4.99 -5.41
N LEU A 39 10.34 -4.36 -6.04
CA LEU A 39 9.78 -4.75 -7.33
C LEU A 39 10.32 -3.93 -8.50
N ALA A 40 11.00 -2.80 -8.29
CA ALA A 40 11.47 -1.91 -9.37
C ALA A 40 12.37 -2.61 -10.41
N GLY A 41 13.11 -3.65 -10.01
CA GLY A 41 13.96 -4.45 -10.91
C GLY A 41 13.61 -5.95 -10.95
N ALA A 42 12.51 -6.37 -10.35
CA ALA A 42 12.21 -7.79 -10.21
C ALA A 42 11.77 -8.41 -11.54
N THR A 43 12.58 -9.33 -12.09
CA THR A 43 12.27 -10.08 -13.31
C THR A 43 11.39 -11.30 -13.08
N ASP A 44 11.26 -11.76 -11.83
CA ASP A 44 10.36 -12.85 -11.42
C ASP A 44 9.54 -12.39 -10.20
N LEU A 45 8.28 -12.02 -10.46
CA LEU A 45 7.36 -11.56 -9.44
C LEU A 45 6.89 -12.70 -8.51
N ARG A 46 6.88 -13.94 -8.98
CA ARG A 46 6.51 -15.08 -8.12
C ARG A 46 7.59 -15.33 -7.08
N ALA A 47 8.86 -15.21 -7.44
CA ALA A 47 9.94 -15.32 -6.47
C ALA A 47 9.85 -14.24 -5.38
N VAL A 48 9.42 -13.02 -5.72
CA VAL A 48 9.13 -11.97 -4.72
C VAL A 48 7.96 -12.40 -3.83
N TYR A 49 6.85 -12.84 -4.41
CA TYR A 49 5.69 -13.30 -3.65
C TYR A 49 6.03 -14.43 -2.66
N GLN A 50 6.67 -15.50 -3.13
CA GLN A 50 6.96 -16.67 -2.31
C GLN A 50 7.91 -16.37 -1.15
N ARG A 51 8.85 -15.43 -1.33
CA ARG A 51 9.76 -15.03 -0.26
C ARG A 51 9.07 -14.26 0.86
N ASN A 52 7.97 -13.57 0.57
CA ASN A 52 7.44 -12.54 1.45
C ASN A 52 6.04 -12.83 2.00
N ILE A 53 5.26 -13.72 1.38
CA ILE A 53 3.84 -13.94 1.73
C ILE A 53 3.63 -14.46 3.17
N THR A 54 4.56 -15.24 3.70
CA THR A 54 4.52 -15.75 5.09
C THR A 54 5.35 -14.91 6.07
N SER A 55 5.85 -13.75 5.64
CA SER A 55 6.68 -12.91 6.51
C SER A 55 5.87 -12.34 7.67
N SER A 56 6.49 -12.21 8.84
CA SER A 56 5.91 -11.48 9.97
C SER A 56 5.90 -9.97 9.74
N ASP A 57 6.73 -9.46 8.83
CA ASP A 57 6.80 -8.05 8.44
C ASP A 57 5.65 -7.69 7.47
N PRO A 58 4.73 -6.79 7.87
CA PRO A 58 3.63 -6.34 7.02
C PRO A 58 4.07 -5.72 5.70
N THR A 59 5.19 -4.99 5.67
CA THR A 59 5.73 -4.37 4.44
C THR A 59 6.16 -5.44 3.43
N GLN A 60 6.72 -6.55 3.92
CA GLN A 60 7.04 -7.69 3.07
C GLN A 60 5.77 -8.35 2.52
N ARG A 61 4.75 -8.58 3.36
CA ARG A 61 3.47 -9.13 2.89
C ARG A 61 2.81 -8.23 1.84
N ALA A 62 2.86 -6.91 2.02
CA ALA A 62 2.39 -5.93 1.03
C ALA A 62 3.15 -6.04 -0.30
N ALA A 63 4.48 -6.22 -0.26
CA ALA A 63 5.29 -6.46 -1.46
C ALA A 63 4.95 -7.80 -2.13
N ALA A 64 4.67 -8.85 -1.36
CA ALA A 64 4.21 -10.14 -1.88
C ALA A 64 2.91 -9.95 -2.65
N TRP A 65 1.96 -9.27 -2.01
CA TRP A 65 0.67 -8.99 -2.61
C TRP A 65 0.79 -8.17 -3.90
N ARG A 66 1.54 -7.06 -3.88
CA ARG A 66 1.80 -6.24 -5.06
C ARG A 66 2.37 -7.06 -6.22
N ALA A 67 3.25 -8.02 -5.92
CA ALA A 67 3.82 -8.91 -6.93
C ALA A 67 2.77 -9.89 -7.50
N TRP A 68 1.87 -10.41 -6.66
CA TRP A 68 0.79 -11.29 -7.09
C TRP A 68 -0.29 -10.54 -7.89
N SER A 69 -0.77 -9.40 -7.39
CA SER A 69 -1.84 -8.59 -7.99
C SER A 69 -1.40 -7.92 -9.30
N ALA A 70 -0.10 -7.74 -9.51
CA ALA A 70 0.45 -7.34 -10.80
C ALA A 70 0.27 -8.40 -11.90
N CYS A 71 0.14 -9.68 -11.52
CA CYS A 71 0.00 -10.79 -12.46
C CYS A 71 -1.43 -11.34 -12.51
N MET A 72 -2.07 -11.50 -11.37
CA MET A 72 -3.39 -12.12 -11.22
C MET A 72 -4.42 -11.07 -10.80
N PRO A 73 -5.66 -11.12 -11.32
CA PRO A 73 -6.21 -12.15 -12.20
C PRO A 73 -5.93 -11.91 -13.70
N ALA A 74 -5.20 -10.86 -14.08
CA ALA A 74 -5.05 -10.46 -15.48
C ALA A 74 -4.56 -11.58 -16.41
N PHE A 75 -3.60 -12.40 -15.95
CA PHE A 75 -3.08 -13.54 -16.72
C PHE A 75 -3.63 -14.90 -16.27
N LEU A 76 -4.70 -14.91 -15.45
CA LEU A 76 -5.46 -16.13 -15.22
C LEU A 76 -6.30 -16.39 -16.48
N GLY A 77 -5.89 -17.40 -17.26
CA GLY A 77 -6.63 -17.84 -18.43
C GLY A 77 -7.97 -18.49 -18.08
N SER A 78 -8.47 -19.31 -18.99
CA SER A 78 -9.57 -20.24 -18.74
C SER A 78 -9.09 -21.69 -18.89
N ALA A 79 -9.98 -22.64 -18.61
CA ALA A 79 -9.70 -24.06 -18.85
C ALA A 79 -9.37 -24.36 -20.32
N THR A 80 -9.80 -23.53 -21.27
CA THR A 80 -9.66 -23.76 -22.71
C THR A 80 -8.73 -22.77 -23.41
N GLN A 81 -8.36 -21.66 -22.78
CA GLN A 81 -7.57 -20.60 -23.40
C GLN A 81 -6.60 -19.96 -22.41
N ALA A 82 -5.31 -19.94 -22.74
CA ALA A 82 -4.33 -19.19 -21.98
C ALA A 82 -4.51 -17.68 -22.18
N ALA A 83 -4.35 -16.89 -21.11
CA ALA A 83 -4.30 -15.44 -21.19
C ALA A 83 -2.89 -14.99 -21.59
N THR A 84 -2.64 -14.86 -22.89
CA THR A 84 -1.40 -14.32 -23.45
C THR A 84 -1.50 -12.81 -23.68
N PRO A 85 -0.37 -12.09 -23.81
CA PRO A 85 -0.37 -10.68 -24.16
C PRO A 85 -1.23 -10.36 -25.39
N GLU A 86 -1.16 -11.18 -26.43
CA GLU A 86 -1.92 -11.02 -27.67
C GLU A 86 -3.43 -11.20 -27.43
N THR A 87 -3.83 -12.21 -26.67
CA THR A 87 -5.26 -12.44 -26.37
C THR A 87 -5.86 -11.32 -25.51
N LEU A 88 -5.08 -10.80 -24.55
CA LEU A 88 -5.51 -9.69 -23.70
C LEU A 88 -5.59 -8.40 -24.51
N ALA A 89 -4.58 -8.10 -25.32
CA ALA A 89 -4.56 -6.93 -26.19
C ALA A 89 -5.71 -6.94 -27.22
N ALA A 90 -6.08 -8.12 -27.74
CA ALA A 90 -7.19 -8.27 -28.68
C ALA A 90 -8.56 -7.97 -28.02
N ALA A 91 -8.70 -8.19 -26.71
CA ALA A 91 -9.92 -7.89 -25.95
C ALA A 91 -10.03 -6.42 -25.53
N MET A 92 -8.98 -5.62 -25.75
CA MET A 92 -8.90 -4.23 -25.30
C MET A 92 -9.27 -3.23 -26.42
N PRO A 93 -9.77 -2.03 -26.07
CA PRO A 93 -9.99 -0.96 -27.05
C PRO A 93 -8.72 -0.64 -27.82
N GLN A 94 -8.83 -0.55 -29.15
CA GLN A 94 -7.72 -0.22 -30.04
C GLN A 94 -7.55 1.30 -30.15
N GLY A 95 -6.31 1.75 -30.28
CA GLY A 95 -5.98 3.17 -30.35
C GLY A 95 -4.54 3.42 -30.82
N PRO A 96 -4.11 4.69 -30.83
CA PRO A 96 -2.76 5.07 -31.28
C PRO A 96 -1.64 4.38 -30.47
N ASP A 97 -1.91 4.07 -29.19
CA ASP A 97 -0.95 3.43 -28.29
C ASP A 97 -1.07 1.89 -28.25
N SER A 98 -1.86 1.27 -29.14
CA SER A 98 -2.06 -0.20 -29.14
C SER A 98 -0.74 -0.99 -29.20
N GLY A 99 0.24 -0.53 -29.99
CA GLY A 99 1.56 -1.17 -30.09
C GLY A 99 2.33 -1.14 -28.76
N LEU A 100 2.41 0.04 -28.14
CA LEU A 100 3.06 0.23 -26.83
C LEU A 100 2.37 -0.61 -25.74
N ARG A 101 1.04 -0.71 -25.79
CA ARG A 101 0.26 -1.52 -24.86
C ARG A 101 0.58 -3.00 -24.98
N ILE A 102 0.72 -3.53 -26.19
CA ILE A 102 1.14 -4.92 -26.42
C ILE A 102 2.55 -5.17 -25.87
N GLU A 103 3.49 -4.24 -26.09
CA GLU A 103 4.85 -4.35 -25.55
C GLU A 103 4.86 -4.32 -24.01
N ALA A 104 4.06 -3.45 -23.39
CA ALA A 104 3.92 -3.42 -21.94
C ALA A 104 3.28 -4.70 -21.39
N LEU A 105 2.28 -5.27 -22.07
CA LEU A 105 1.70 -6.57 -21.71
C LEU A 105 2.74 -7.69 -21.82
N ARG A 106 3.56 -7.71 -22.88
CA ARG A 106 4.66 -8.69 -23.02
C ARG A 106 5.71 -8.56 -21.93
N SER A 107 6.10 -7.32 -21.60
CA SER A 107 7.03 -7.04 -20.50
C SER A 107 6.49 -7.53 -19.16
N LEU A 108 5.22 -7.22 -18.85
CA LEU A 108 4.57 -7.68 -17.62
C LEU A 108 4.42 -9.21 -17.60
N TYR A 109 3.99 -9.81 -18.71
CA TYR A 109 3.85 -11.26 -18.87
C TYR A 109 5.18 -12.01 -18.66
N ALA A 110 6.29 -11.46 -19.15
CA ALA A 110 7.63 -12.01 -18.91
C ALA A 110 7.98 -12.03 -17.41
N ARG A 111 7.60 -10.98 -16.67
CA ARG A 111 7.82 -10.91 -15.22
C ARG A 111 6.89 -11.83 -14.41
N CYS A 112 5.75 -12.19 -14.99
CA CYS A 112 4.75 -13.07 -14.41
C CYS A 112 4.94 -14.56 -14.77
N GLN A 113 5.99 -14.93 -15.51
CA GLN A 113 6.24 -16.30 -15.97
C GLN A 113 6.18 -17.34 -14.84
N GLY A 114 6.72 -17.01 -13.66
CA GLY A 114 6.69 -17.91 -12.51
C GLY A 114 5.26 -18.31 -12.11
N PHE A 115 4.28 -17.43 -12.23
CA PHE A 115 2.88 -17.73 -11.91
C PHE A 115 2.17 -18.49 -13.03
N ILE A 116 2.41 -18.11 -14.28
CA ILE A 116 1.57 -18.51 -15.43
C ILE A 116 2.09 -19.73 -16.20
N SER A 117 3.33 -20.18 -15.94
CA SER A 117 3.88 -21.39 -16.56
C SER A 117 3.25 -22.69 -16.03
N ARG A 118 2.41 -22.60 -15.00
CA ARG A 118 1.70 -23.71 -14.34
C ARG A 118 0.47 -24.13 -15.13
N ARG A 119 -0.09 -25.30 -14.82
CA ARG A 119 -1.38 -25.71 -15.40
C ARG A 119 -2.51 -24.81 -14.87
N TYR A 120 -3.55 -24.61 -15.67
CA TYR A 120 -4.67 -23.73 -15.29
C TYR A 120 -5.31 -24.11 -13.94
N ASP A 121 -5.49 -25.40 -13.67
CA ASP A 121 -6.05 -25.90 -12.41
C ASP A 121 -5.17 -25.56 -11.20
N GLU A 122 -3.84 -25.62 -11.36
CA GLU A 122 -2.89 -25.20 -10.33
C GLU A 122 -2.93 -23.69 -10.11
N GLN A 123 -2.98 -22.90 -11.18
CA GLN A 123 -3.09 -21.45 -11.12
C GLN A 123 -4.38 -21.02 -10.42
N LEU A 124 -5.51 -21.63 -10.77
CA LEU A 124 -6.81 -21.33 -10.17
C LEU A 124 -6.83 -21.73 -8.69
N SER A 125 -6.27 -22.90 -8.34
CA SER A 125 -6.17 -23.34 -6.94
C SER A 125 -5.31 -22.40 -6.11
N GLU A 126 -4.16 -21.98 -6.63
CA GLU A 126 -3.28 -21.02 -5.98
C GLU A 126 -3.97 -19.66 -5.84
N ALA A 127 -4.56 -19.13 -6.91
CA ALA A 127 -5.30 -17.87 -6.87
C ALA A 127 -6.43 -17.90 -5.84
N SER A 128 -7.19 -18.99 -5.76
CA SER A 128 -8.27 -19.17 -4.78
C SER A 128 -7.73 -19.19 -3.35
N LYS A 129 -6.60 -19.87 -3.11
CA LYS A 129 -5.93 -19.89 -1.79
C LYS A 129 -5.42 -18.51 -1.41
N VAL A 130 -4.80 -17.78 -2.34
CA VAL A 130 -4.35 -16.41 -2.07
C VAL A 130 -5.55 -15.54 -1.75
N MET A 131 -6.59 -15.56 -2.58
CA MET A 131 -7.81 -14.78 -2.31
C MET A 131 -8.44 -15.13 -0.96
N ALA A 132 -8.45 -16.39 -0.55
CA ALA A 132 -8.95 -16.79 0.78
C ALA A 132 -8.04 -16.34 1.93
N LEU A 133 -6.72 -16.43 1.79
CA LEU A 133 -5.76 -15.90 2.78
C LEU A 133 -5.93 -14.39 2.96
N HIS A 134 -6.19 -13.68 1.87
CA HIS A 134 -6.52 -12.28 1.92
C HIS A 134 -7.90 -12.07 2.54
N ALA A 135 -8.92 -12.85 2.18
CA ALA A 135 -10.28 -12.80 2.75
C ALA A 135 -10.30 -12.75 4.29
N HIS A 136 -9.37 -13.48 4.93
CA HIS A 136 -9.29 -13.62 6.40
C HIS A 136 -8.27 -12.67 7.08
N GLY A 137 -7.70 -11.71 6.35
CA GLY A 137 -6.99 -10.56 6.91
C GLY A 137 -5.49 -10.73 7.19
N ASP A 138 -4.97 -11.96 7.25
CA ASP A 138 -3.55 -12.22 7.61
C ASP A 138 -2.56 -11.86 6.50
N ALA A 139 -3.00 -11.84 5.23
CA ALA A 139 -2.15 -11.56 4.08
C ALA A 139 -2.37 -10.17 3.44
N ARG A 140 -3.39 -9.41 3.85
CA ARG A 140 -3.74 -8.12 3.23
C ARG A 140 -2.73 -7.02 3.52
N SER A 141 -2.55 -6.13 2.54
CA SER A 141 -1.96 -4.82 2.76
C SER A 141 -2.84 -4.02 3.74
N GLY A 142 -2.25 -3.07 4.46
CA GLY A 142 -2.99 -2.22 5.40
C GLY A 142 -4.09 -1.42 4.69
N ALA A 143 -3.77 -0.87 3.52
CA ALA A 143 -4.70 -0.11 2.70
C ALA A 143 -5.89 -0.94 2.19
N GLU A 144 -5.66 -2.17 1.70
CA GLU A 144 -6.76 -3.02 1.22
C GLU A 144 -7.68 -3.48 2.34
N ALA A 145 -7.10 -3.83 3.49
CA ALA A 145 -7.89 -4.13 4.68
C ALA A 145 -8.80 -2.93 5.04
N ALA A 146 -8.31 -1.69 4.91
CA ALA A 146 -9.12 -0.49 5.14
C ALA A 146 -10.27 -0.34 4.13
N HIS A 147 -10.04 -0.56 2.83
CA HIS A 147 -11.10 -0.51 1.81
C HIS A 147 -12.24 -1.48 2.10
N GLU A 148 -11.91 -2.71 2.50
CA GLU A 148 -12.93 -3.73 2.79
C GLU A 148 -13.66 -3.49 4.11
N LEU A 149 -12.92 -3.15 5.18
CA LEU A 149 -13.54 -2.81 6.46
C LEU A 149 -14.54 -1.67 6.30
N LEU A 150 -14.20 -0.67 5.49
CA LEU A 150 -15.11 0.42 5.18
C LEU A 150 -16.32 -0.04 4.34
N ALA A 151 -16.13 -0.98 3.42
CA ALA A 151 -17.25 -1.59 2.67
C ALA A 151 -18.20 -2.42 3.56
N MET A 152 -17.69 -2.97 4.66
CA MET A 152 -18.48 -3.67 5.69
C MET A 152 -19.10 -2.73 6.74
N GLY A 153 -18.85 -1.42 6.65
CA GLY A 153 -19.31 -0.44 7.65
C GLY A 153 -18.47 -0.41 8.93
N GLU A 154 -17.33 -1.11 8.98
CA GLU A 154 -16.41 -1.18 10.11
C GLU A 154 -15.42 0.01 10.11
N ARG A 155 -15.98 1.21 10.24
CA ARG A 155 -15.27 2.47 10.04
C ARG A 155 -14.04 2.68 10.93
N GLU A 156 -14.17 2.49 12.25
CA GLU A 156 -13.04 2.71 13.17
C GLU A 156 -11.93 1.68 12.96
N ALA A 157 -12.28 0.43 12.62
CA ALA A 157 -11.31 -0.59 12.25
C ALA A 157 -10.59 -0.22 10.94
N ALA A 158 -11.31 0.30 9.96
CA ALA A 158 -10.72 0.81 8.72
C ALA A 158 -9.72 1.96 8.99
N LEU A 159 -10.11 2.94 9.82
CA LEU A 159 -9.21 4.04 10.22
C LEU A 159 -7.94 3.55 10.92
N GLN A 160 -8.05 2.53 11.76
CA GLN A 160 -6.88 1.92 12.39
C GLN A 160 -5.94 1.32 11.34
N ARG A 161 -6.47 0.60 10.34
CA ARG A 161 -5.65 0.05 9.25
C ARG A 161 -4.99 1.13 8.38
N VAL A 162 -5.67 2.25 8.14
CA VAL A 162 -5.06 3.43 7.50
C VAL A 162 -3.90 3.96 8.34
N ALA A 163 -4.09 4.11 9.65
CA ALA A 163 -3.04 4.59 10.54
C ALA A 163 -1.83 3.65 10.55
N ASP A 164 -2.04 2.34 10.58
CA ASP A 164 -0.99 1.32 10.53
C ASP A 164 -0.21 1.39 9.21
N ALA A 165 -0.91 1.53 8.08
CA ALA A 165 -0.31 1.67 6.75
C ALA A 165 0.57 2.92 6.65
N VAL A 166 0.11 4.05 7.19
CA VAL A 166 0.91 5.29 7.24
C VAL A 166 2.10 5.16 8.19
N ALA A 167 1.93 4.53 9.35
CA ALA A 167 3.00 4.36 10.32
C ALA A 167 4.17 3.52 9.79
N ALA A 168 3.87 2.54 8.93
CA ALA A 168 4.85 1.73 8.21
C ALA A 168 5.70 2.55 7.22
N LEU A 169 5.19 3.71 6.77
CA LEU A 169 5.82 4.56 5.75
C LEU A 169 6.18 3.81 4.47
N ASP A 170 5.39 2.80 4.11
CA ASP A 170 5.53 2.14 2.82
C ASP A 170 4.85 3.00 1.73
N PRO A 171 5.59 3.52 0.74
CA PRO A 171 5.05 4.32 -0.34
C PRO A 171 3.95 3.62 -1.15
N TYR A 172 4.05 2.30 -1.36
CA TYR A 172 3.00 1.56 -2.06
C TYR A 172 1.72 1.52 -1.23
N GLU A 173 1.81 1.20 0.06
CA GLU A 173 0.65 1.24 0.98
C GLU A 173 0.00 2.63 0.99
N ILE A 174 0.79 3.69 1.07
CA ILE A 174 0.30 5.07 1.05
C ILE A 174 -0.46 5.38 -0.25
N ARG A 175 0.05 4.93 -1.40
CA ARG A 175 -0.66 5.06 -2.69
C ARG A 175 -1.99 4.32 -2.68
N GLU A 176 -2.03 3.10 -2.13
CA GLU A 176 -3.25 2.28 -2.10
C GLU A 176 -4.33 2.85 -1.16
N LEU A 177 -3.99 3.80 -0.28
CA LEU A 177 -4.97 4.57 0.49
C LEU A 177 -5.79 5.55 -0.38
N SER A 178 -5.34 5.82 -1.60
CA SER A 178 -6.12 6.61 -2.57
C SER A 178 -7.50 6.00 -2.80
N GLY A 179 -8.52 6.85 -2.85
CA GLY A 179 -9.92 6.50 -3.01
C GLY A 179 -10.63 6.24 -1.66
N LEU A 180 -9.91 6.21 -0.55
CA LEU A 180 -10.50 6.10 0.79
C LEU A 180 -11.00 7.45 1.30
N VAL A 181 -10.42 8.59 0.91
CA VAL A 181 -10.83 9.91 1.45
C VAL A 181 -12.30 10.16 1.15
N GLY A 182 -12.70 10.05 -0.13
CA GLY A 182 -14.09 10.19 -0.51
C GLY A 182 -15.01 9.11 0.09
N ARG A 183 -14.51 7.89 0.31
CA ARG A 183 -15.32 6.82 0.93
C ARG A 183 -15.60 7.08 2.41
N PHE A 184 -14.60 7.51 3.19
CA PHE A 184 -14.80 7.87 4.59
C PHE A 184 -15.77 9.04 4.76
N ARG A 185 -15.75 10.00 3.82
CA ARG A 185 -16.70 11.12 3.75
C ARG A 185 -18.12 10.65 3.50
N ARG A 186 -18.32 9.84 2.46
CA ARG A 186 -19.62 9.25 2.15
C ARG A 186 -20.21 8.50 3.33
N ASP A 187 -19.41 7.67 3.99
CA ASP A 187 -19.85 6.89 5.14
C ASP A 187 -20.20 7.77 6.35
N ALA A 188 -19.39 8.79 6.64
CA ALA A 188 -19.57 9.65 7.80
C ALA A 188 -20.67 10.71 7.65
N GLU A 189 -20.83 11.28 6.46
CA GLU A 189 -21.69 12.44 6.19
C GLU A 189 -22.88 12.11 5.28
N GLN A 190 -22.97 10.87 4.77
CA GLN A 190 -23.98 10.43 3.79
C GLN A 190 -24.05 11.37 2.56
N ARG A 191 -22.91 11.95 2.19
CA ARG A 191 -22.77 12.90 1.09
C ARG A 191 -21.77 12.39 0.07
N ASP A 192 -22.07 12.62 -1.21
CA ASP A 192 -21.13 12.34 -2.28
C ASP A 192 -19.80 13.12 -2.12
N PRO A 193 -18.65 12.51 -2.45
CA PRO A 193 -17.35 13.16 -2.32
C PRO A 193 -17.27 14.41 -3.17
N GLY A 194 -16.65 15.44 -2.62
CA GLY A 194 -16.43 16.71 -3.31
C GLY A 194 -15.13 16.74 -4.12
N PRO A 195 -14.88 17.84 -4.85
CA PRO A 195 -13.62 18.06 -5.56
C PRO A 195 -12.40 17.97 -4.63
N ASP A 196 -12.49 18.48 -3.40
CA ASP A 196 -11.40 18.44 -2.42
C ASP A 196 -11.02 17.01 -2.01
N ASP A 197 -12.00 16.08 -1.96
CA ASP A 197 -11.73 14.67 -1.66
C ASP A 197 -10.98 14.01 -2.81
N ALA A 198 -11.38 14.32 -4.05
CA ALA A 198 -10.68 13.86 -5.25
C ALA A 198 -9.23 14.39 -5.31
N VAL A 199 -9.00 15.66 -4.95
CA VAL A 199 -7.65 16.25 -4.83
C VAL A 199 -6.80 15.49 -3.82
N ARG A 200 -7.36 15.16 -2.66
CA ARG A 200 -6.65 14.42 -1.60
C ARG A 200 -6.36 12.98 -1.99
N ASP A 201 -7.30 12.30 -2.62
CA ASP A 201 -7.11 10.95 -3.15
C ASP A 201 -6.04 10.94 -4.26
N ALA A 202 -6.11 11.89 -5.18
CA ALA A 202 -5.10 12.08 -6.22
C ALA A 202 -3.71 12.36 -5.65
N ALA A 203 -3.60 13.22 -4.64
CA ALA A 203 -2.34 13.53 -3.98
C ALA A 203 -1.74 12.31 -3.27
N LEU A 204 -2.55 11.48 -2.59
CA LEU A 204 -2.12 10.20 -2.03
C LEU A 204 -1.60 9.24 -3.11
N ALA A 205 -2.28 9.19 -4.25
CA ALA A 205 -1.89 8.30 -5.35
C ALA A 205 -0.50 8.62 -5.93
N VAL A 206 -0.08 9.89 -5.89
CA VAL A 206 1.16 10.35 -6.52
C VAL A 206 2.29 10.70 -5.54
N VAL A 207 1.98 10.97 -4.26
CA VAL A 207 3.01 11.28 -3.25
C VAL A 207 3.95 10.08 -3.00
N ALA A 208 3.49 8.86 -3.25
CA ALA A 208 4.31 7.66 -3.15
C ALA A 208 5.62 7.74 -3.95
N CYS A 209 5.61 8.40 -5.12
CA CYS A 209 6.82 8.61 -5.91
C CYS A 209 7.84 9.47 -5.16
N ASP A 210 7.40 10.50 -4.43
CA ASP A 210 8.27 11.34 -3.60
C ASP A 210 8.81 10.59 -2.38
N LEU A 211 8.10 9.55 -1.94
CA LEU A 211 8.48 8.71 -0.81
C LEU A 211 9.38 7.53 -1.22
N GLY A 212 9.65 7.37 -2.52
CA GLY A 212 10.62 6.42 -3.05
C GLY A 212 10.04 5.29 -3.90
N LEU A 213 8.72 5.23 -4.10
CA LEU A 213 8.10 4.31 -5.06
C LEU A 213 8.72 4.53 -6.45
N ASP A 214 9.09 3.45 -7.14
CA ASP A 214 9.60 3.60 -8.49
C ASP A 214 8.46 4.03 -9.43
N CYS A 215 8.53 5.29 -9.85
CA CYS A 215 7.63 5.90 -10.81
C CYS A 215 8.38 6.31 -12.09
N GLY A 216 9.57 5.73 -12.34
CA GLY A 216 10.29 5.94 -13.59
C GLY A 216 9.58 5.27 -14.78
N PRO A 217 9.97 5.59 -16.02
CA PRO A 217 9.35 5.03 -17.23
C PRO A 217 9.50 3.50 -17.35
N GLY A 218 10.52 2.91 -16.73
CA GLY A 218 10.74 1.45 -16.68
C GLY A 218 10.11 0.75 -15.48
N SER A 219 9.40 1.48 -14.61
CA SER A 219 8.84 0.95 -13.38
C SER A 219 7.74 -0.08 -13.62
N LEU A 220 7.47 -0.91 -12.60
CA LEU A 220 6.30 -1.78 -12.62
C LEU A 220 5.00 -0.98 -12.76
N LEU A 221 4.89 0.17 -12.08
CA LEU A 221 3.72 1.04 -12.15
C LEU A 221 3.50 1.58 -13.57
N ALA A 222 4.57 2.10 -14.20
CA ALA A 222 4.53 2.52 -15.60
C ALA A 222 4.11 1.37 -16.52
N THR A 223 4.63 0.16 -16.31
CA THR A 223 4.26 -0.99 -17.12
C THR A 223 2.78 -1.33 -16.95
N GLN A 224 2.26 -1.36 -15.73
CA GLN A 224 0.87 -1.67 -15.41
C GLN A 224 -0.11 -0.63 -15.98
N LEU A 225 0.18 0.66 -15.83
CA LEU A 225 -0.66 1.73 -16.38
C LEU A 225 -0.78 1.61 -17.92
N CYS A 226 0.31 1.31 -18.62
CA CYS A 226 0.26 1.11 -20.06
C CYS A 226 -0.48 -0.18 -20.43
N ALA A 227 -0.09 -1.32 -19.84
CA ALA A 227 -0.66 -2.63 -20.16
C ALA A 227 -2.18 -2.68 -19.89
N MET A 228 -2.61 -2.19 -18.72
CA MET A 228 -3.98 -2.36 -18.25
C MET A 228 -4.88 -1.18 -18.58
N GLN A 229 -4.36 0.04 -18.60
CA GLN A 229 -5.16 1.26 -18.74
C GLN A 229 -4.92 1.99 -20.08
N GLY A 230 -3.97 1.53 -20.90
CA GLY A 230 -3.65 2.14 -22.19
C GLY A 230 -2.96 3.51 -22.10
N GLN A 231 -2.62 3.96 -20.89
CA GLN A 231 -1.87 5.18 -20.67
C GLN A 231 -0.40 4.85 -20.88
N CYS A 232 0.15 4.98 -22.08
CA CYS A 232 1.51 4.50 -22.40
C CYS A 232 2.56 5.60 -22.53
N THR A 233 2.12 6.85 -22.65
CA THR A 233 2.98 8.02 -22.91
C THR A 233 2.88 9.05 -21.78
N GLY A 234 3.88 9.92 -21.68
CA GLY A 234 3.96 10.95 -20.63
C GLY A 234 4.58 10.46 -19.32
N ASP A 235 4.66 11.38 -18.36
CA ASP A 235 5.16 11.08 -17.02
C ASP A 235 4.20 10.15 -16.24
N VAL A 236 4.74 9.30 -15.37
CA VAL A 236 3.92 8.35 -14.59
C VAL A 236 2.95 9.07 -13.67
N VAL A 237 3.33 10.21 -13.08
CA VAL A 237 2.42 10.99 -12.24
C VAL A 237 1.23 11.46 -13.06
N ASP A 238 1.45 12.01 -14.24
CA ASP A 238 0.38 12.50 -15.12
C ASP A 238 -0.56 11.38 -15.55
N ARG A 239 0.00 10.20 -15.84
CA ARG A 239 -0.76 8.99 -16.16
C ARG A 239 -1.63 8.57 -14.98
N VAL A 240 -1.07 8.49 -13.78
CA VAL A 240 -1.85 8.19 -12.56
C VAL A 240 -2.99 9.20 -12.38
N LEU A 241 -2.73 10.49 -12.56
CA LEU A 241 -3.75 11.54 -12.40
C LEU A 241 -4.87 11.48 -13.45
N ALA A 242 -4.61 10.96 -14.65
CA ALA A 242 -5.63 10.79 -15.66
C ALA A 242 -6.79 9.87 -15.20
N ASN A 243 -6.56 9.02 -14.18
CA ASN A 243 -7.61 8.18 -13.57
C ASN A 243 -8.62 8.95 -12.72
N PHE A 244 -8.31 10.20 -12.36
CA PHE A 244 -9.19 11.06 -11.56
C PHE A 244 -10.06 11.99 -12.42
N GLY A 245 -9.92 11.92 -13.75
CA GLY A 245 -10.66 12.77 -14.68
C GLY A 245 -10.20 14.23 -14.62
N ALA A 246 -11.15 15.17 -14.73
CA ALA A 246 -10.84 16.60 -14.65
C ALA A 246 -10.54 16.99 -13.20
N ILE A 247 -9.26 17.24 -12.90
CA ILE A 247 -8.79 17.63 -11.57
C ILE A 247 -7.85 18.83 -11.65
N ASP A 248 -7.90 19.72 -10.67
CA ASP A 248 -6.99 20.87 -10.58
C ASP A 248 -5.58 20.40 -10.20
N ARG A 249 -4.68 20.40 -11.18
CA ARG A 249 -3.31 19.95 -10.99
C ARG A 249 -2.55 20.78 -9.94
N GLY A 250 -2.77 22.09 -9.89
CA GLY A 250 -2.10 22.98 -8.94
C GLY A 250 -2.48 22.66 -7.49
N GLN A 251 -3.75 22.32 -7.26
CA GLN A 251 -4.22 21.87 -5.95
C GLN A 251 -3.63 20.50 -5.57
N VAL A 252 -3.58 19.55 -6.51
CA VAL A 252 -2.96 18.24 -6.29
C VAL A 252 -1.49 18.37 -5.94
N ASP A 253 -0.71 19.19 -6.67
CA ASP A 253 0.71 19.37 -6.39
C ASP A 253 0.96 20.06 -5.03
N THR A 254 0.11 21.01 -4.66
CA THR A 254 0.16 21.65 -3.33
C THR A 254 -0.09 20.63 -2.22
N GLU A 255 -1.12 19.81 -2.38
CA GLU A 255 -1.50 18.79 -1.41
C GLU A 255 -0.45 17.67 -1.33
N ARG A 256 0.07 17.21 -2.47
CA ARG A 256 1.19 16.27 -2.58
C ARG A 256 2.42 16.77 -1.82
N ALA A 257 2.81 18.02 -1.99
CA ALA A 257 3.95 18.61 -1.30
C ALA A 257 3.73 18.63 0.23
N ARG A 258 2.51 19.00 0.67
CA ARG A 258 2.12 18.96 2.09
C ARG A 258 2.20 17.55 2.66
N LEU A 259 1.64 16.56 1.96
CA LEU A 259 1.69 15.15 2.34
C LEU A 259 3.13 14.63 2.45
N ALA A 260 3.98 14.94 1.46
CA ALA A 260 5.36 14.48 1.44
C ALA A 260 6.13 14.95 2.70
N VAL A 261 5.93 16.20 3.12
CA VAL A 261 6.51 16.73 4.36
C VAL A 261 5.93 16.02 5.58
N GLN A 262 4.60 15.94 5.69
CA GLN A 262 3.94 15.34 6.85
C GLN A 262 4.33 13.86 7.05
N LEU A 263 4.42 13.10 5.96
CA LEU A 263 4.78 11.68 5.98
C LEU A 263 6.26 11.49 6.33
N ARG A 264 7.18 12.25 5.72
CA ARG A 264 8.62 12.18 6.05
C ARG A 264 8.93 12.61 7.47
N GLU A 265 8.19 13.59 8.00
CA GLU A 265 8.33 14.05 9.39
C GLU A 265 7.53 13.21 10.41
N ARG A 266 6.77 12.20 9.97
CA ARG A 266 5.86 11.40 10.81
C ARG A 266 4.83 12.26 11.58
N ARG A 267 4.37 13.34 10.96
CA ARG A 267 3.36 14.28 11.48
C ARG A 267 2.01 14.13 10.78
N PHE A 268 1.87 13.16 9.88
CA PHE A 268 0.60 12.86 9.24
C PHE A 268 -0.38 12.28 10.27
N ASP A 269 -1.56 12.90 10.37
CA ASP A 269 -2.65 12.44 11.21
C ASP A 269 -3.73 11.81 10.32
N ALA A 270 -3.76 10.48 10.29
CA ALA A 270 -4.71 9.71 9.48
C ALA A 270 -6.16 10.02 9.86
N ARG A 271 -6.47 10.16 11.15
CA ARG A 271 -7.83 10.45 11.58
C ARG A 271 -8.24 11.82 11.06
N ARG A 272 -7.44 12.86 11.29
CA ARG A 272 -7.76 14.20 10.80
C ARG A 272 -7.86 14.26 9.27
N TYR A 273 -7.01 13.53 8.57
CA TYR A 273 -6.98 13.55 7.11
C TYR A 273 -8.21 12.91 6.46
N PHE A 274 -8.58 11.71 6.91
CA PHE A 274 -9.68 10.92 6.35
C PHE A 274 -11.04 11.23 6.99
N ASP A 275 -11.07 11.48 8.31
CA ASP A 275 -12.31 11.70 9.09
C ASP A 275 -12.70 13.19 9.19
N GLN A 276 -11.74 14.11 9.34
CA GLN A 276 -11.95 15.56 9.64
C GLN A 276 -13.00 15.88 10.74
N ARG A 277 -13.34 14.92 11.60
CA ARG A 277 -14.12 15.17 12.83
C ARG A 277 -13.22 15.59 13.99
#